data_AF-F8B2T2-F1
#
_entry.id   AF-F8B2T2-F1
#
_cell.length_a   1.000
_cell.length_b   1.000
_cell.length_c   1.000
_cell.angle_alpha   90.00
_cell.angle_beta   90.00
_cell.angle_gamma   90.00
#
_symmetry.space_group_name_H-M   'P 1'
#
loop_
_entity.id
_entity.type
_entity.pdbx_description
1 polymer ?
#
loop_
_entity_poly.entity_id
_entity_poly.type
_entity_poly.pdbx_seq_one_letter_code
_entity_poly.pdbx_strand_id
1 'polypeptide(L)' 'MSRLVTLVAAVDAQPTLEQTDSMLIELGQMPRNAVVLGLIDALLEYRTLLVSLTS' A
#
# COMPACT_ATOMS: atom_id res chain seq x y z
N MET A 1 20.96 -2.82 -5.58
CA MET A 1 19.68 -3.12 -4.91
C MET A 1 18.75 -1.93 -5.12
N SER A 2 17.59 -2.12 -5.75
CA SER A 2 16.66 -1.02 -6.06
C SER A 2 15.98 -0.49 -4.79
N ARG A 3 15.69 0.80 -4.74
CA ARG A 3 15.00 1.49 -3.62
C ARG A 3 13.69 0.81 -3.20
N LEU A 4 13.01 0.16 -4.14
CA LEU A 4 11.83 -0.68 -3.89
C LEU A 4 12.13 -1.90 -3.01
N VAL A 5 13.28 -2.55 -3.17
CA VAL A 5 13.71 -3.69 -2.34
C VAL A 5 14.02 -3.23 -0.91
N THR A 6 14.52 -2.01 -0.73
CA THR A 6 14.77 -1.43 0.59
C THR A 6 13.48 -1.02 1.31
N LEU A 7 12.46 -0.55 0.58
CA LEU A 7 11.11 -0.33 1.12
C LEU A 7 10.45 -1.67 1.51
N VAL A 8 10.61 -2.71 0.68
CA VAL A 8 10.10 -4.07 0.98
C VAL A 8 10.87 -4.72 2.15
N ALA A 9 12.15 -4.41 2.37
CA ALA A 9 12.90 -4.93 3.53
C ALA A 9 12.56 -4.22 4.85
N ALA A 10 11.92 -3.05 4.80
CA ALA A 10 11.30 -2.43 5.99
C ALA A 10 9.97 -3.12 6.39
N VAL A 11 9.49 -4.08 5.57
CA VAL A 11 8.33 -4.96 5.81
C VAL A 11 8.70 -6.12 6.74
N ASP A 12 9.40 -5.83 7.84
CA ASP A 12 9.26 -6.63 9.06
C ASP A 12 8.14 -6.07 9.96
N ALA A 13 7.61 -4.89 9.62
CA ALA A 13 6.43 -4.31 10.23
C ALA A 13 5.30 -4.24 9.19
N GLN A 14 4.10 -4.70 9.59
CA GLN A 14 2.87 -4.45 8.83
C GLN A 14 2.71 -2.94 8.62
N PRO A 15 2.47 -2.47 7.38
CA PRO A 15 2.31 -1.04 7.11
C PRO A 15 1.15 -0.47 7.92
N THR A 16 1.35 0.72 8.51
CA THR A 16 0.32 1.44 9.28
C THR A 16 -0.74 2.04 8.35
N LEU A 17 -1.82 2.58 8.93
CA LEU A 17 -2.88 3.23 8.18
C LEU A 17 -2.36 4.41 7.35
N GLU A 18 -1.55 5.29 7.94
CA GLU A 18 -0.94 6.44 7.24
C GLU A 18 0.01 6.01 6.11
N GLN A 19 0.78 4.93 6.33
CA GLN A 19 1.66 4.39 5.30
C GLN A 19 0.84 3.80 4.14
N THR A 20 -0.25 3.09 4.44
CA THR A 20 -1.17 2.54 3.45
C THR A 20 -1.84 3.65 2.63
N ASP A 21 -2.27 4.74 3.28
CA ASP A 21 -2.84 5.91 2.61
C ASP A 21 -1.82 6.59 1.68
N SER A 22 -0.56 6.69 2.12
CA SER A 22 0.53 7.24 1.30
C SER A 22 0.78 6.39 0.04
N MET A 23 0.77 5.06 0.19
CA MET A 23 0.92 4.14 -0.95
C MET A 23 -0.23 4.24 -1.95
N LEU A 24 -1.47 4.42 -1.48
CA LEU A 24 -2.64 4.63 -2.35
C LEU A 24 -2.53 5.94 -3.14
N ILE A 25 -2.02 7.01 -2.53
CA ILE A 25 -1.77 8.28 -3.21
C ILE A 25 -0.73 8.11 -4.32
N GLU A 26 0.39 7.42 -4.04
CA GLU A 26 1.44 7.16 -5.02
C GLU A 26 0.92 6.31 -6.19
N LEU A 27 0.20 5.22 -5.93
CA LEU A 27 -0.40 4.39 -6.97
C LEU A 27 -1.45 5.15 -7.79
N GLY A 28 -2.18 6.07 -7.17
CA GLY A 28 -3.14 6.94 -7.85
C GLY A 28 -2.50 7.87 -8.90
N GLN A 29 -1.20 8.13 -8.79
CA GLN A 29 -0.44 8.93 -9.75
C GLN A 29 0.22 8.10 -10.86
N MET A 30 0.20 6.77 -10.74
CA MET A 30 0.79 5.88 -11.76
C MET A 30 -0.16 5.69 -12.96
N PRO A 31 0.36 5.35 -14.15
CA PRO A 31 -0.47 4.99 -15.30
C PRO A 31 -1.42 3.85 -14.96
N ARG A 32 -2.72 4.09 -15.13
CA ARG A 32 -3.77 3.12 -14.82
C ARG A 32 -3.68 1.93 -15.78
N ASN A 33 -3.11 0.84 -15.29
CA ASN A 33 -3.11 -0.45 -15.94
C ASN A 33 -3.66 -1.50 -14.97
N ALA A 34 -3.97 -2.70 -15.47
CA ALA A 34 -4.59 -3.75 -14.66
C ALA A 34 -3.79 -4.12 -13.41
N VAL A 35 -2.45 -4.02 -13.46
CA VAL A 35 -1.58 -4.28 -12.31
C VAL A 35 -1.74 -3.20 -11.25
N VAL A 36 -1.69 -1.92 -11.65
CA VAL A 36 -1.86 -0.78 -10.73
C VAL A 36 -3.25 -0.80 -10.10
N LEU A 37 -4.29 -1.10 -10.89
CA LEU A 37 -5.67 -1.22 -10.37
C LEU A 37 -5.78 -2.34 -9.33
N GLY A 38 -5.24 -3.53 -9.61
CA GLY A 38 -5.25 -4.63 -8.64
C GLY A 38 -4.49 -4.32 -7.35
N LEU A 39 -3.39 -3.55 -7.44
CA LEU A 39 -2.65 -3.09 -6.26
C LEU A 39 -3.44 -2.07 -5.43
N ILE A 40 -4.17 -1.15 -6.09
CA ILE A 40 -5.05 -0.19 -5.41
C ILE A 40 -6.16 -0.93 -4.68
N ASP A 41 -6.83 -1.89 -5.34
CA ASP A 41 -7.91 -2.67 -4.73
C ASP A 41 -7.43 -3.44 -3.51
N ALA A 42 -6.29 -4.14 -3.61
CA ALA A 42 -5.69 -4.86 -2.49
C ALA A 42 -5.31 -3.95 -1.31
N LEU A 43 -4.81 -2.75 -1.57
CA LEU A 43 -4.47 -1.79 -0.52
C LEU A 43 -5.71 -1.15 0.12
N LEU A 44 -6.79 -0.93 -0.63
CA LEU A 44 -8.06 -0.47 -0.07
C LEU A 44 -8.69 -1.52 0.86
N GLU A 45 -8.61 -2.79 0.48
CA GLU A 45 -9.03 -3.91 1.34
C GLU A 45 -8.18 -3.97 2.62
N TYR A 46 -6.86 -3.91 2.48
CA TYR A 46 -5.94 -3.89 3.62
C TYR A 46 -6.18 -2.68 4.55
N ARG A 47 -6.42 -1.49 3.99
CA ARG A 47 -6.79 -0.29 4.75
C ARG A 47 -8.05 -0.52 5.58
N THR A 48 -9.06 -1.15 4.99
CA THR A 48 -10.31 -1.47 5.69
C THR A 48 -10.06 -2.37 6.90
N LEU A 49 -9.24 -3.41 6.73
CA LEU A 49 -8.84 -4.29 7.82
C LEU A 49 -8.09 -3.54 8.92
N LEU A 50 -7.16 -2.66 8.56
CA LEU A 50 -6.45 -1.83 9.53
C LEU A 50 -7.40 -0.94 10.33
N VAL A 51 -8.34 -0.25 9.68
CA VAL A 51 -9.36 0.57 10.36
C VAL A 51 -10.13 -0.28 11.38
N SER A 52 -10.60 -1.47 10.97
CA SER A 52 -11.33 -2.38 11.86
C SER A 52 -10.53 -2.89 13.05
N LEU A 53 -9.19 -2.99 12.94
CA LEU A 53 -8.31 -3.42 14.03
C LEU A 53 -7.91 -2.28 14.96
N THR A 54 -8.06 -1.03 14.53
CA THR A 54 -7.74 0.18 15.31
C THR A 54 -8.96 0.88 15.91
N SER A 55 -10.17 0.40 15.57
CA SER A 55 -11.48 0.87 16.06
C SER A 55 -11.91 0.12 17.31
#